data_AF-A0A2Z5BTM8-F1
#
_entry.id   AF-A0A2Z5BTM8-F1
#
_cell.length_a   1.000
_cell.length_b   1.000
_cell.length_c   1.000
_cell.angle_alpha   90.00
_cell.angle_beta   90.00
_cell.angle_gamma   90.00
#
_symmetry.space_group_name_H-M   'P 1'
#
loop_
_entity.id
_entity.type
_entity.pdbx_description
1 polymer ?
#
loop_
_entity_poly.entity_id
_entity_poly.type
_entity_poly.pdbx_seq_one_letter_code
_entity_poly.pdbx_strand_id
1 'polypeptide(L)'
;MHGTRPCVAVERLLPAWPNRERRPLHRGYLGRASGAVRPPMTPAILSSPRPARQRSSPRAPHRLNLSRRRHHVATQGPTYAPRWGRPDRSCRKPALPSSAPPGRTVAPAAGASRRIERKSRERFYGVRLTNDIDVPNDPLAAARNVRLVLFVGAGVSINAPSSLPLYDGLARTIAQTLGEEYDATLTPDRFLGQLMQAHPLVKDQVRAITGSAQSLLNANHRALARLATAAGAPIVTTNYDLHIEAAASETALSLGEEYSGPALPLGREVRGLVHLHGSASRPASELVVTDDDFGRGYLTDGWARRFVQDLFEHWTVLFVGYSHSDVAMTYLARGLPPSAQPRFVLTDEPSSPRWENLRITPVAYPSDDEHAALPLALDAWASLMNMGVLDHHARAKELAAGAPPSVPEEADYLADVLNTPSGARGFVAAATGYEWLRWAEEQPAFAVLFSMGRVENEASRVLAGWFVDEYVSVPERSALALGIAARLGPVISTELQWEISRAARALRATAPEDARRWMTILIAALRTDPAESGLTWFVG
;
A
#
# COMPACT_ATOMS: atom_id res chain seq x y z
N MET A 1 70.51 -9.68 10.48
CA MET A 1 70.97 -10.99 10.97
C MET A 1 69.89 -12.02 10.68
N HIS A 2 70.29 -13.19 10.18
CA HIS A 2 69.62 -14.49 9.95
C HIS A 2 68.09 -14.68 10.20
N GLY A 3 67.34 -15.45 9.39
CA GLY A 3 67.71 -16.34 8.28
C GLY A 3 66.53 -16.61 7.30
N THR A 4 66.83 -16.96 6.04
CA THR A 4 66.70 -18.32 5.42
C THR A 4 65.30 -18.73 4.93
N ARG A 5 65.15 -18.88 3.59
CA ARG A 5 64.01 -19.48 2.84
C ARG A 5 64.14 -21.02 2.74
N PRO A 6 63.14 -21.82 2.29
CA PRO A 6 62.67 -21.95 0.88
C PRO A 6 61.10 -21.99 0.75
N CYS A 7 60.39 -21.83 -0.37
CA CYS A 7 60.46 -22.31 -1.78
C CYS A 7 60.16 -23.80 -2.03
N VAL A 8 58.90 -24.16 -2.37
CA VAL A 8 58.37 -25.20 -3.31
C VAL A 8 56.84 -24.89 -3.40
N ALA A 9 56.15 -24.59 -4.51
CA ALA A 9 56.10 -25.08 -5.90
C ALA A 9 55.31 -26.40 -6.09
N VAL A 10 54.02 -26.31 -6.47
CA VAL A 10 53.26 -27.42 -7.06
C VAL A 10 52.59 -26.93 -8.35
N GLU A 11 52.66 -27.76 -9.38
CA GLU A 11 52.33 -27.47 -10.78
C GLU A 11 50.99 -28.09 -11.22
N ARG A 12 50.38 -27.46 -12.25
CA ARG A 12 49.62 -28.11 -13.36
C ARG A 12 48.28 -28.83 -12.99
N LEU A 13 47.33 -29.05 -13.91
CA LEU A 13 47.26 -28.88 -15.37
C LEU A 13 45.81 -28.60 -15.83
N LEU A 14 45.63 -27.91 -16.96
CA LEU A 14 44.38 -27.85 -17.73
C LEU A 14 44.07 -29.20 -18.41
N PRO A 15 42.82 -29.41 -18.86
CA PRO A 15 42.57 -30.09 -20.13
C PRO A 15 41.96 -29.16 -21.18
N ALA A 16 42.38 -29.35 -22.43
CA ALA A 16 42.02 -28.52 -23.58
C ALA A 16 40.83 -29.06 -24.37
N TRP A 17 40.37 -28.26 -25.34
CA TRP A 17 39.43 -28.65 -26.39
C TRP A 17 39.91 -29.85 -27.22
N PRO A 18 38.99 -30.55 -27.91
CA PRO A 18 39.25 -31.12 -29.21
C PRO A 18 38.61 -30.27 -30.32
N ASN A 19 39.44 -29.75 -31.23
CA ASN A 19 39.01 -29.21 -32.51
C ASN A 19 39.38 -30.24 -33.61
N ARG A 20 38.49 -30.53 -34.56
CA ARG A 20 38.85 -31.29 -35.77
C ARG A 20 38.14 -30.75 -37.01
N GLU A 21 38.95 -30.52 -38.03
CA GLU A 21 38.63 -29.77 -39.23
C GLU A 21 38.20 -30.65 -40.43
N ARG A 22 37.44 -30.05 -41.39
CA ARG A 22 37.48 -30.28 -42.87
C ARG A 22 37.06 -31.70 -43.38
N ARG A 23 36.47 -31.94 -44.57
CA ARG A 23 35.91 -31.17 -45.71
C ARG A 23 35.03 -32.18 -46.57
N PRO A 24 34.70 -32.03 -47.87
CA PRO A 24 33.39 -31.58 -48.38
C PRO A 24 32.70 -32.58 -49.36
N LEU A 25 31.76 -32.09 -50.23
CA LEU A 25 31.09 -32.77 -51.38
C LEU A 25 29.88 -33.68 -50.98
N HIS A 26 28.80 -33.84 -51.76
CA HIS A 26 28.41 -33.35 -53.10
C HIS A 26 26.85 -33.35 -53.26
N ARG A 27 26.33 -32.70 -54.33
CA ARG A 27 25.04 -32.90 -55.10
C ARG A 27 23.90 -33.72 -54.44
N GLY A 28 22.61 -33.35 -54.51
CA GLY A 28 21.87 -32.51 -55.49
C GLY A 28 20.58 -33.24 -55.93
N TYR A 29 19.67 -32.55 -56.66
CA TYR A 29 18.32 -33.00 -57.13
C TYR A 29 17.20 -33.09 -56.05
N LEU A 30 15.90 -32.91 -56.36
CA LEU A 30 15.15 -31.98 -57.26
C LEU A 30 13.63 -32.22 -57.06
N GLY A 31 12.79 -31.17 -57.18
CA GLY A 31 11.31 -31.24 -57.12
C GLY A 31 10.73 -30.24 -56.11
N ARG A 32 10.09 -29.09 -56.43
CA ARG A 32 8.91 -28.80 -57.29
C ARG A 32 7.69 -29.69 -56.94
N ALA A 33 6.46 -29.19 -56.74
CA ALA A 33 5.88 -27.82 -56.66
C ALA A 33 4.49 -27.93 -55.91
N SER A 34 3.53 -26.99 -55.86
CA SER A 34 3.31 -25.67 -56.51
C SER A 34 2.19 -24.86 -55.82
N GLY A 35 2.29 -23.52 -55.76
CA GLY A 35 1.16 -22.58 -55.55
C GLY A 35 0.70 -22.31 -54.10
N ALA A 36 0.11 -21.16 -53.76
CA ALA A 36 -0.18 -19.97 -54.57
C ALA A 36 -0.18 -18.67 -53.74
N VAL A 37 0.17 -17.56 -54.39
CA VAL A 37 0.15 -16.20 -53.82
C VAL A 37 -1.28 -15.63 -53.86
N ARG A 38 -1.69 -14.88 -52.82
CA ARG A 38 -2.83 -13.95 -52.87
C ARG A 38 -2.43 -12.56 -52.32
N PRO A 39 -2.83 -11.46 -52.96
CA PRO A 39 -2.55 -10.08 -52.51
C PRO A 39 -3.57 -9.59 -51.46
N PRO A 40 -3.30 -8.47 -50.76
CA PRO A 40 -4.22 -7.90 -49.77
C PRO A 40 -5.38 -7.13 -50.41
N MET A 41 -6.53 -7.09 -49.72
CA MET A 41 -7.64 -6.20 -50.02
C MET A 41 -8.04 -5.38 -48.79
N THR A 42 -8.13 -4.07 -48.97
CA THR A 42 -8.71 -3.09 -48.05
C THR A 42 -10.25 -3.10 -48.11
N PRO A 43 -10.96 -2.48 -47.14
CA PRO A 43 -12.22 -3.05 -46.64
C PRO A 43 -13.48 -2.67 -47.42
N ALA A 44 -14.43 -3.61 -47.45
CA ALA A 44 -15.79 -3.36 -47.90
C ALA A 44 -16.69 -2.91 -46.74
N ILE A 45 -17.46 -1.86 -46.99
CA ILE A 45 -18.49 -1.30 -46.10
C ILE A 45 -19.67 -2.28 -46.01
N LEU A 46 -20.10 -2.64 -44.80
CA LEU A 46 -21.39 -3.29 -44.57
C LEU A 46 -22.11 -2.68 -43.37
N SER A 47 -23.04 -1.80 -43.69
CA SER A 47 -23.92 -1.11 -42.74
C SER A 47 -25.01 -2.06 -42.23
N SER A 48 -25.30 -2.03 -40.93
CA SER A 48 -26.55 -2.56 -40.37
C SER A 48 -26.96 -1.77 -39.11
N PRO A 49 -28.27 -1.65 -38.81
CA PRO A 49 -28.78 -0.41 -38.24
C PRO A 49 -28.91 -0.39 -36.71
N ARG A 50 -28.67 0.78 -36.12
CA ARG A 50 -29.10 1.09 -34.74
C ARG A 50 -30.62 1.33 -34.70
N PRO A 51 -31.36 0.78 -33.73
CA PRO A 51 -32.77 1.12 -33.54
C PRO A 51 -32.91 2.53 -32.94
N ALA A 52 -33.76 3.36 -33.54
CA ALA A 52 -34.12 4.67 -33.00
C ALA A 52 -35.24 4.56 -31.96
N ARG A 53 -35.10 5.25 -30.82
CA ARG A 53 -36.24 5.61 -29.97
C ARG A 53 -36.21 7.10 -29.61
N GLN A 54 -37.03 7.82 -30.36
CA GLN A 54 -37.89 8.96 -30.00
C GLN A 54 -37.45 9.93 -28.90
N ARG A 55 -37.40 11.21 -29.31
CA ARG A 55 -37.45 12.38 -28.45
C ARG A 55 -38.85 12.57 -27.86
N SER A 56 -38.94 13.07 -26.63
CA SER A 56 -40.08 13.87 -26.17
C SER A 56 -39.63 14.87 -25.11
N SER A 57 -39.68 16.17 -25.46
CA SER A 57 -39.56 17.28 -24.52
C SER A 57 -40.84 18.11 -24.56
N PRO A 58 -41.26 18.73 -23.45
CA PRO A 58 -42.03 19.96 -23.49
C PRO A 58 -41.17 21.18 -23.11
N ARG A 59 -41.36 22.30 -23.81
CA ARG A 59 -41.01 23.66 -23.34
C ARG A 59 -42.01 24.05 -22.21
N ALA A 60 -41.81 25.02 -21.31
CA ALA A 60 -41.33 26.41 -21.43
C ALA A 60 -41.29 27.05 -20.00
N PRO A 61 -41.12 28.37 -19.78
CA PRO A 61 -40.25 29.39 -20.41
C PRO A 61 -39.40 30.22 -19.40
N HIS A 62 -38.45 30.97 -19.96
CA HIS A 62 -37.79 32.22 -19.47
C HIS A 62 -38.03 32.77 -18.04
N ARG A 63 -36.91 33.13 -17.39
CA ARG A 63 -36.60 34.56 -17.09
C ARG A 63 -35.08 34.80 -16.91
N LEU A 64 -34.54 35.70 -17.74
CA LEU A 64 -33.24 36.34 -17.52
C LEU A 64 -33.44 37.54 -16.57
N ASN A 65 -32.47 37.84 -15.71
CA ASN A 65 -32.42 39.14 -15.05
C ASN A 65 -30.96 39.64 -14.97
N LEU A 66 -30.68 40.67 -15.76
CA LEU A 66 -29.44 41.44 -15.74
C LEU A 66 -29.67 42.70 -14.89
N SER A 67 -28.86 42.93 -13.86
CA SER A 67 -28.81 44.22 -13.17
C SER A 67 -27.41 44.84 -13.24
N ARG A 68 -27.23 45.77 -14.18
CA ARG A 68 -26.10 46.72 -14.17
C ARG A 68 -26.27 47.71 -13.02
N ARG A 69 -25.18 48.05 -12.33
CA ARG A 69 -24.89 49.44 -11.90
C ARG A 69 -23.39 49.74 -12.08
N ARG A 70 -23.06 51.00 -12.40
CA ARG A 70 -21.70 51.55 -12.61
C ARG A 70 -21.60 52.91 -11.90
N HIS A 71 -20.36 53.39 -11.73
CA HIS A 71 -19.92 54.76 -11.35
C HIS A 71 -20.04 55.10 -9.85
N HIS A 72 -19.13 55.84 -9.19
CA HIS A 72 -17.87 56.57 -9.54
C HIS A 72 -16.74 56.15 -8.55
N VAL A 73 -15.42 56.16 -8.82
CA VAL A 73 -14.43 57.21 -9.21
C VAL A 73 -14.16 58.31 -8.16
N ALA A 74 -13.03 58.20 -7.43
CA ALA A 74 -12.12 59.26 -6.92
C ALA A 74 -11.05 58.60 -5.99
N THR A 75 -9.80 58.36 -6.40
CA THR A 75 -8.60 59.24 -6.31
C THR A 75 -8.25 59.79 -4.91
N GLN A 76 -7.23 59.23 -4.25
CA GLN A 76 -5.92 59.86 -3.92
C GLN A 76 -5.10 59.01 -2.92
N GLY A 77 -3.76 59.09 -3.00
CA GLY A 77 -2.83 58.57 -1.97
C GLY A 77 -2.52 59.64 -0.89
N PRO A 78 -1.40 59.59 -0.13
CA PRO A 78 -0.12 58.97 -0.51
C PRO A 78 0.69 58.25 0.60
N THR A 79 1.85 57.73 0.18
CA THR A 79 3.10 57.39 0.91
C THR A 79 3.29 57.78 2.39
N TYR A 80 3.91 56.91 3.21
CA TYR A 80 5.32 57.01 3.66
C TYR A 80 5.73 55.84 4.60
N ALA A 81 7.04 55.57 4.69
CA ALA A 81 7.71 54.71 5.68
C ALA A 81 9.05 55.38 6.07
N PRO A 82 9.94 54.83 6.92
CA PRO A 82 9.80 54.05 8.16
C PRO A 82 10.53 54.75 9.35
N ARG A 83 10.57 54.18 10.58
CA ARG A 83 11.80 54.07 11.43
C ARG A 83 11.62 53.42 12.82
N TRP A 84 12.77 53.06 13.39
CA TRP A 84 13.01 52.35 14.66
C TRP A 84 13.01 53.25 15.91
N GLY A 85 12.75 52.67 17.09
CA GLY A 85 13.00 53.32 18.39
C GLY A 85 12.71 52.47 19.65
N ARG A 86 13.75 52.17 20.42
CA ARG A 86 13.80 51.76 21.86
C ARG A 86 14.86 52.66 22.53
N PRO A 87 15.11 52.67 23.87
CA PRO A 87 14.37 52.14 25.04
C PRO A 87 14.23 53.17 26.22
N ASP A 88 13.49 52.81 27.28
CA ASP A 88 13.79 52.99 28.74
C ASP A 88 12.51 52.70 29.56
N ARG A 89 12.43 52.52 30.90
CA ARG A 89 13.21 51.95 32.02
C ARG A 89 12.35 52.19 33.28
N SER A 90 12.55 51.40 34.35
CA SER A 90 11.89 51.53 35.69
C SER A 90 10.38 51.20 35.74
N CYS A 91 9.77 50.65 36.81
CA CYS A 91 10.10 50.66 38.26
C CYS A 91 10.10 49.27 38.95
N ARG A 92 10.37 49.22 40.26
CA ARG A 92 10.69 48.01 41.06
C ARG A 92 9.59 47.61 42.10
N LYS A 93 9.36 46.29 42.25
CA LYS A 93 9.23 45.47 43.50
C LYS A 93 8.16 45.82 44.59
N PRO A 94 7.91 44.95 45.63
CA PRO A 94 8.03 43.48 45.75
C PRO A 94 6.85 42.77 46.50
N ALA A 95 6.83 41.43 46.53
CA ALA A 95 6.27 40.61 47.63
C ALA A 95 6.97 39.23 47.73
N LEU A 96 6.86 38.55 48.88
CA LEU A 96 7.70 37.40 49.33
C LEU A 96 7.01 36.02 49.23
N PRO A 97 7.76 34.89 49.33
CA PRO A 97 7.25 33.52 49.22
C PRO A 97 6.86 32.88 50.57
N SER A 98 6.17 31.74 50.51
CA SER A 98 5.81 30.88 51.67
C SER A 98 6.53 29.52 51.63
N SER A 99 6.67 28.87 52.78
CA SER A 99 7.56 27.72 53.02
C SER A 99 6.96 26.66 53.97
N ALA A 100 7.61 25.47 54.00
CA ALA A 100 7.53 24.35 54.98
C ALA A 100 6.91 23.03 54.45
N PRO A 101 7.22 21.84 55.04
CA PRO A 101 8.43 21.41 55.77
C PRO A 101 9.00 20.04 55.27
N PRO A 102 10.14 19.54 55.80
CA PRO A 102 10.76 18.28 55.33
C PRO A 102 10.60 17.07 56.27
N GLY A 103 10.73 15.86 55.72
CA GLY A 103 11.28 14.70 56.46
C GLY A 103 10.61 13.33 56.25
N ARG A 104 11.30 12.42 55.54
CA ARG A 104 11.62 11.05 55.99
C ARG A 104 12.46 10.26 54.97
N THR A 105 13.51 9.62 55.46
CA THR A 105 14.38 8.66 54.74
C THR A 105 13.79 7.25 54.78
N VAL A 106 13.82 6.52 53.66
CA VAL A 106 13.64 5.05 53.60
C VAL A 106 14.59 4.46 52.56
N ALA A 107 15.18 3.30 52.88
CA ALA A 107 16.14 2.57 52.03
C ALA A 107 15.45 1.79 50.89
N PRO A 108 16.17 1.32 49.85
CA PRO A 108 15.55 0.67 48.70
C PRO A 108 15.14 -0.78 48.98
N ALA A 109 13.91 -1.14 48.64
CA ALA A 109 13.44 -2.52 48.61
C ALA A 109 13.51 -3.08 47.18
N ALA A 110 14.11 -4.26 47.03
CA ALA A 110 14.18 -4.97 45.76
C ALA A 110 12.86 -5.68 45.40
N GLY A 111 12.64 -5.94 44.10
CA GLY A 111 11.64 -6.88 43.63
C GLY A 111 10.31 -6.27 43.16
N ALA A 112 10.29 -5.75 41.93
CA ALA A 112 9.07 -5.50 41.18
C ALA A 112 9.11 -6.28 39.85
N SER A 113 8.38 -7.39 39.78
CA SER A 113 8.25 -8.19 38.55
C SER A 113 7.60 -7.36 37.44
N ARG A 114 8.08 -7.52 36.20
CA ARG A 114 7.54 -6.83 35.02
C ARG A 114 6.09 -7.23 34.77
N ARG A 115 5.14 -6.44 35.28
CA ARG A 115 3.74 -6.51 34.89
C ARG A 115 3.61 -5.82 33.54
N ILE A 116 3.66 -6.60 32.46
CA ILE A 116 3.38 -6.09 31.11
C ILE A 116 1.93 -5.59 31.12
N GLU A 117 1.76 -4.27 31.04
CA GLU A 117 0.44 -3.67 30.89
C GLU A 117 -0.11 -4.04 29.51
N ARG A 118 -1.15 -4.88 29.51
CA ARG A 118 -2.00 -5.08 28.33
C ARG A 118 -2.70 -3.75 28.04
N LYS A 119 -2.06 -2.89 27.25
CA LYS A 119 -2.71 -1.72 26.64
C LYS A 119 -4.02 -2.18 26.00
N SER A 120 -5.06 -1.40 26.21
CA SER A 120 -6.37 -1.57 25.60
C SER A 120 -6.22 -1.74 24.09
N ARG A 121 -6.78 -2.82 23.53
CA ARG A 121 -6.94 -3.01 22.09
C ARG A 121 -7.87 -1.92 21.55
N GLU A 122 -7.30 -0.80 21.11
CA GLU A 122 -7.94 -0.04 20.03
C GLU A 122 -8.05 -0.99 18.83
N ARG A 123 -9.21 -1.01 18.17
CA ARG A 123 -9.42 -1.88 17.02
C ARG A 123 -8.60 -1.34 15.85
N PHE A 124 -7.48 -2.00 15.57
CA PHE A 124 -6.73 -1.78 14.35
C PHE A 124 -7.59 -2.19 13.14
N TYR A 125 -7.78 -1.29 12.18
CA TYR A 125 -8.55 -1.53 10.95
C TYR A 125 -7.59 -1.69 9.77
N GLY A 126 -6.86 -2.80 9.77
CA GLY A 126 -5.87 -3.15 8.76
C GLY A 126 -5.55 -4.65 8.80
N VAL A 127 -4.61 -5.07 7.97
CA VAL A 127 -4.08 -6.45 7.95
C VAL A 127 -2.59 -6.41 8.26
N ARG A 128 -2.20 -7.19 9.26
CA ARG A 128 -0.80 -7.60 9.48
C ARG A 128 -0.28 -8.34 8.26
N LEU A 129 0.79 -7.87 7.67
CA LEU A 129 1.47 -8.57 6.57
C LEU A 129 2.68 -9.37 7.05
N THR A 130 3.22 -8.99 8.21
CA THR A 130 4.26 -9.69 8.97
C THR A 130 4.00 -9.47 10.46
N ASN A 131 4.83 -10.04 11.33
CA ASN A 131 4.81 -9.73 12.76
C ASN A 131 5.06 -8.25 13.08
N ASP A 132 5.74 -7.54 12.18
CA ASP A 132 6.35 -6.23 12.43
C ASP A 132 5.65 -5.07 11.71
N ILE A 133 4.79 -5.36 10.72
CA ILE A 133 4.18 -4.35 9.86
C ILE A 133 2.66 -4.54 9.77
N ASP A 134 1.96 -3.59 10.41
CA ASP A 134 0.51 -3.42 10.47
C ASP A 134 0.05 -2.49 9.31
N VAL A 135 -0.38 -3.04 8.15
CA VAL A 135 -0.82 -2.21 7.00
C VAL A 135 -2.31 -1.86 7.08
N PRO A 136 -2.70 -0.56 7.02
CA PRO A 136 -4.11 -0.17 7.07
C PRO A 136 -4.93 -0.72 5.89
N ASN A 137 -6.25 -0.83 6.07
CA ASN A 137 -7.15 -1.34 5.03
C ASN A 137 -7.20 -0.46 3.76
N ASP A 138 -7.03 0.85 3.88
CA ASP A 138 -7.11 1.80 2.76
C ASP A 138 -6.10 1.51 1.63
N PRO A 139 -4.77 1.40 1.88
CA PRO A 139 -3.81 1.08 0.82
C PRO A 139 -3.93 -0.36 0.31
N LEU A 140 -4.39 -1.31 1.15
CA LEU A 140 -4.72 -2.68 0.72
C LEU A 140 -5.90 -2.69 -0.26
N ALA A 141 -6.97 -1.95 0.05
CA ALA A 141 -8.11 -1.75 -0.83
C ALA A 141 -7.72 -0.98 -2.10
N ALA A 142 -6.82 0.00 -2.01
CA ALA A 142 -6.29 0.70 -3.18
C ALA A 142 -5.50 -0.24 -4.10
N ALA A 143 -4.67 -1.13 -3.55
CA ALA A 143 -3.96 -2.15 -4.32
C ALA A 143 -4.94 -3.11 -5.02
N ARG A 144 -5.90 -3.68 -4.27
CA ARG A 144 -6.96 -4.57 -4.80
C ARG A 144 -7.79 -3.93 -5.93
N ASN A 145 -7.97 -2.61 -5.91
CA ASN A 145 -8.71 -1.85 -6.92
C ASN A 145 -7.83 -1.23 -8.03
N VAL A 146 -6.52 -1.53 -8.07
CA VAL A 146 -5.54 -0.95 -9.02
C VAL A 146 -5.54 0.60 -8.98
N ARG A 147 -5.53 1.13 -7.75
CA ARG A 147 -5.54 2.57 -7.40
C ARG A 147 -4.43 2.97 -6.42
N LEU A 148 -3.47 2.08 -6.18
CA LEU A 148 -2.25 2.35 -5.44
C LEU A 148 -1.13 2.82 -6.38
N VAL A 149 -0.34 3.81 -5.94
CA VAL A 149 0.97 4.16 -6.51
C VAL A 149 2.04 4.00 -5.44
N LEU A 150 3.17 3.41 -5.81
CA LEU A 150 4.36 3.32 -4.97
C LEU A 150 5.27 4.51 -5.27
N PHE A 151 5.53 5.37 -4.28
CA PHE A 151 6.41 6.53 -4.44
C PHE A 151 7.74 6.27 -3.72
N VAL A 152 8.80 6.08 -4.48
CA VAL A 152 10.08 5.54 -4.03
C VAL A 152 11.14 6.63 -3.91
N GLY A 153 11.85 6.65 -2.78
CA GLY A 153 12.94 7.58 -2.49
C GLY A 153 14.28 6.91 -2.24
N ALA A 154 15.30 7.74 -2.03
CA ALA A 154 16.71 7.31 -1.95
C ALA A 154 16.99 6.32 -0.80
N GLY A 155 16.14 6.30 0.24
CA GLY A 155 16.22 5.34 1.34
C GLY A 155 16.11 3.87 0.89
N VAL A 156 15.54 3.59 -0.28
CA VAL A 156 15.49 2.24 -0.85
C VAL A 156 16.88 1.76 -1.30
N SER A 157 17.74 2.68 -1.75
CA SER A 157 19.06 2.42 -2.35
C SER A 157 20.23 2.48 -1.37
N ILE A 158 20.01 2.75 -0.07
CA ILE A 158 21.10 2.89 0.92
C ILE A 158 21.73 1.57 1.35
N ASN A 159 20.93 0.49 1.43
CA ASN A 159 21.41 -0.81 1.91
C ASN A 159 22.32 -1.48 0.86
N ALA A 160 23.26 -2.29 1.34
CA ALA A 160 24.08 -3.13 0.48
C ALA A 160 23.21 -4.13 -0.35
N PRO A 161 23.62 -4.49 -1.57
CA PRO A 161 24.80 -4.05 -2.32
C PRO A 161 24.59 -2.76 -3.14
N SER A 162 23.51 -2.01 -2.91
CA SER A 162 23.27 -0.73 -3.61
C SER A 162 24.18 0.36 -3.07
N SER A 163 24.18 0.53 -1.74
CA SER A 163 25.10 1.42 -1.01
C SER A 163 25.18 2.85 -1.56
N LEU A 164 24.09 3.36 -2.13
CA LEU A 164 24.03 4.71 -2.67
C LEU A 164 23.78 5.72 -1.53
N PRO A 165 24.49 6.86 -1.53
CA PRO A 165 24.30 7.86 -0.50
C PRO A 165 22.94 8.58 -0.64
N LEU A 166 22.36 8.95 0.49
CA LEU A 166 21.30 9.96 0.53
C LEU A 166 21.81 11.30 -0.01
N TYR A 167 20.90 12.21 -0.33
CA TYR A 167 21.21 13.40 -1.13
C TYR A 167 22.29 14.35 -0.53
N ASP A 168 22.32 14.54 0.80
CA ASP A 168 23.43 15.26 1.49
C ASP A 168 24.77 14.54 1.31
N GLY A 169 24.78 13.21 1.46
CA GLY A 169 25.97 12.38 1.27
C GLY A 169 26.48 12.44 -0.17
N LEU A 170 25.58 12.40 -1.16
CA LEU A 170 25.92 12.56 -2.58
C LEU A 170 26.58 13.91 -2.84
N ALA A 171 26.01 15.00 -2.32
CA ALA A 171 26.57 16.34 -2.48
C ALA A 171 27.97 16.46 -1.83
N ARG A 172 28.14 15.88 -0.64
CA ARG A 172 29.42 15.80 0.08
C ARG A 172 30.48 15.00 -0.68
N THR A 173 30.11 13.84 -1.24
CA THR A 173 31.02 13.02 -2.06
C THR A 173 31.47 13.75 -3.31
N ILE A 174 30.58 14.51 -3.98
CA ILE A 174 30.93 15.29 -5.16
C ILE A 174 31.87 16.45 -4.79
N ALA A 175 31.60 17.18 -3.70
CA ALA A 175 32.49 18.23 -3.19
C ALA A 175 33.91 17.70 -2.94
N GLN A 176 34.02 16.61 -2.18
CA GLN A 176 35.30 15.94 -1.88
C GLN A 176 36.04 15.48 -3.15
N THR A 177 35.31 14.97 -4.14
CA THR A 177 35.88 14.51 -5.42
C THR A 177 36.44 15.66 -6.25
N LEU A 178 35.83 16.85 -6.15
CA LEU A 178 36.25 18.07 -6.84
C LEU A 178 37.28 18.91 -6.04
N GLY A 179 37.59 18.52 -4.80
CA GLY A 179 38.52 19.23 -3.92
C GLY A 179 37.91 20.46 -3.21
N GLU A 180 36.58 20.54 -3.15
CA GLU A 180 35.82 21.66 -2.60
C GLU A 180 35.29 21.35 -1.19
N GLU A 181 35.11 22.38 -0.36
CA GLU A 181 34.53 22.23 0.99
C GLU A 181 32.99 22.14 0.93
N TYR A 182 32.41 21.21 1.71
CA TYR A 182 30.96 21.04 1.77
C TYR A 182 30.32 21.98 2.79
N ASP A 183 29.62 23.02 2.32
CA ASP A 183 28.87 23.94 3.17
C ASP A 183 27.54 23.34 3.64
N ALA A 184 27.58 22.70 4.81
CA ALA A 184 26.42 22.11 5.48
C ALA A 184 25.40 23.15 6.02
N THR A 185 25.60 24.46 5.82
CA THR A 185 24.58 25.48 6.11
C THR A 185 23.60 25.70 4.95
N LEU A 186 23.97 25.24 3.75
CA LEU A 186 23.11 25.22 2.58
C LEU A 186 22.32 23.91 2.49
N THR A 187 21.20 23.95 1.77
CA THR A 187 20.52 22.72 1.33
C THR A 187 21.30 22.10 0.17
N PRO A 188 21.32 20.76 -0.01
CA PRO A 188 22.17 20.11 -1.00
C PRO A 188 21.95 20.57 -2.44
N ASP A 189 20.72 20.93 -2.80
CA ASP A 189 20.33 21.49 -4.11
C ASP A 189 20.95 22.87 -4.38
N ARG A 190 21.00 23.72 -3.35
CA ARG A 190 21.63 25.05 -3.43
C ARG A 190 23.14 24.97 -3.39
N PHE A 191 23.70 24.04 -2.62
CA PHE A 191 25.14 23.76 -2.62
C PHE A 191 25.60 23.27 -4.01
N LEU A 192 24.92 22.25 -4.56
CA LEU A 192 25.24 21.73 -5.90
C LEU A 192 24.98 22.77 -7.01
N GLY A 193 23.96 23.63 -6.85
CA GLY A 193 23.71 24.77 -7.74
C GLY A 193 24.86 25.79 -7.76
N GLN A 194 25.46 26.11 -6.61
CA GLN A 194 26.65 26.95 -6.51
C GLN A 194 27.89 26.25 -7.07
N LEU A 195 28.11 24.98 -6.68
CA LEU A 195 29.23 24.16 -7.13
C LEU A 195 29.28 24.05 -8.66
N MET A 196 28.12 23.92 -9.31
CA MET A 196 28.01 23.84 -10.77
C MET A 196 28.44 25.12 -11.51
N GLN A 197 28.51 26.28 -10.84
CA GLN A 197 29.02 27.53 -11.43
C GLN A 197 30.53 27.47 -11.65
N ALA A 198 31.26 26.78 -10.77
CA ALA A 198 32.70 26.52 -10.90
C ALA A 198 32.99 25.20 -11.66
N HIS A 199 32.12 24.20 -11.49
CA HIS A 199 32.31 22.83 -12.01
C HIS A 199 31.11 22.39 -12.87
N PRO A 200 31.08 22.69 -14.19
CA PRO A 200 29.91 22.44 -15.03
C PRO A 200 29.44 20.97 -15.14
N LEU A 201 30.30 20.01 -14.76
CA LEU A 201 30.04 18.56 -14.86
C LEU A 201 29.48 17.94 -13.57
N VAL A 202 28.98 18.73 -12.61
CA VAL A 202 28.38 18.23 -11.35
C VAL A 202 27.26 17.20 -11.61
N LYS A 203 26.39 17.44 -12.60
CA LYS A 203 25.30 16.50 -12.95
C LYS A 203 25.82 15.19 -13.55
N ASP A 204 26.94 15.23 -14.28
CA ASP A 204 27.61 14.03 -14.77
C ASP A 204 28.27 13.23 -13.63
N GLN A 205 28.76 13.88 -12.57
CA GLN A 205 29.23 13.20 -11.35
C GLN A 205 28.07 12.51 -10.61
N VAL A 206 26.92 13.16 -10.45
CA VAL A 206 25.69 12.53 -9.91
C VAL A 206 25.35 11.26 -10.70
N ARG A 207 25.33 11.38 -12.03
CA ARG A 207 25.05 10.27 -12.95
C ARG A 207 26.08 9.15 -12.85
N ALA A 208 27.36 9.48 -12.75
CA ALA A 208 28.44 8.49 -12.65
C ALA A 208 28.42 7.71 -11.32
N ILE A 209 28.08 8.38 -10.21
CA ILE A 209 27.95 7.75 -8.88
C ILE A 209 26.72 6.82 -8.86
N THR A 210 25.56 7.32 -9.26
CA THR A 210 24.28 6.59 -9.15
C THR A 210 24.06 5.54 -10.25
N GLY A 211 24.64 5.75 -11.44
CA GLY A 211 24.70 4.77 -12.52
C GLY A 211 25.95 3.87 -12.48
N SER A 212 26.69 3.84 -11.37
CA SER A 212 27.89 3.02 -11.24
C SER A 212 27.57 1.53 -11.31
N ALA A 213 28.27 0.79 -12.18
CA ALA A 213 28.15 -0.67 -12.28
C ALA A 213 28.63 -1.44 -11.04
N GLN A 214 29.19 -0.75 -10.04
CA GLN A 214 29.52 -1.31 -8.72
C GLN A 214 28.34 -1.24 -7.74
N SER A 215 27.39 -0.33 -7.96
CA SER A 215 26.13 -0.32 -7.23
C SER A 215 25.23 -1.40 -7.84
N LEU A 216 24.65 -2.27 -7.01
CA LEU A 216 23.80 -3.37 -7.44
C LEU A 216 22.46 -3.34 -6.70
N LEU A 217 21.41 -3.88 -7.32
CA LEU A 217 20.09 -3.93 -6.70
C LEU A 217 20.07 -4.76 -5.40
N ASN A 218 19.44 -4.21 -4.36
CA ASN A 218 19.24 -4.85 -3.05
C ASN A 218 17.84 -5.51 -2.91
N ALA A 219 17.54 -6.05 -1.72
CA ALA A 219 16.27 -6.72 -1.44
C ALA A 219 15.04 -5.81 -1.61
N ASN A 220 15.14 -4.52 -1.27
CA ASN A 220 14.04 -3.57 -1.38
C ASN A 220 13.55 -3.42 -2.83
N HIS A 221 14.49 -3.35 -3.78
CA HIS A 221 14.18 -3.23 -5.21
C HIS A 221 13.43 -4.46 -5.74
N ARG A 222 13.83 -5.66 -5.32
CA ARG A 222 13.14 -6.92 -5.68
C ARG A 222 11.71 -6.95 -5.14
N ALA A 223 11.53 -6.62 -3.86
CA ALA A 223 10.22 -6.62 -3.23
C ALA A 223 9.29 -5.54 -3.80
N LEU A 224 9.82 -4.35 -4.12
CA LEU A 224 9.09 -3.29 -4.82
C LEU A 224 8.65 -3.71 -6.23
N ALA A 225 9.55 -4.30 -7.03
CA ALA A 225 9.20 -4.77 -8.38
C ALA A 225 8.09 -5.83 -8.33
N ARG A 226 8.18 -6.79 -7.39
CA ARG A 226 7.16 -7.81 -7.16
C ARG A 226 5.82 -7.21 -6.74
N LEU A 227 5.79 -6.29 -5.77
CA LEU A 227 4.55 -5.65 -5.32
C LEU A 227 3.92 -4.79 -6.42
N ALA A 228 4.72 -4.01 -7.15
CA ALA A 228 4.24 -3.20 -8.27
C ALA A 228 3.56 -4.06 -9.35
N THR A 229 4.19 -5.16 -9.76
CA THR A 229 3.59 -6.07 -10.74
C THR A 229 2.36 -6.79 -10.18
N ALA A 230 2.39 -7.29 -8.95
CA ALA A 230 1.28 -8.03 -8.35
C ALA A 230 0.03 -7.15 -8.09
N ALA A 231 0.23 -5.90 -7.67
CA ALA A 231 -0.86 -4.94 -7.44
C ALA A 231 -1.27 -4.14 -8.70
N GLY A 232 -0.55 -4.30 -9.82
CA GLY A 232 -0.68 -3.41 -10.99
C GLY A 232 -0.38 -1.94 -10.66
N ALA A 233 0.41 -1.68 -9.62
CA ALA A 233 0.66 -0.35 -9.07
C ALA A 233 1.83 0.34 -9.80
N PRO A 234 1.63 1.53 -10.39
CA PRO A 234 2.72 2.32 -10.94
C PRO A 234 3.75 2.70 -9.87
N ILE A 235 5.01 2.78 -10.26
CA ILE A 235 6.11 3.28 -9.43
C ILE A 235 6.49 4.68 -9.89
N VAL A 236 6.56 5.62 -8.96
CA VAL A 236 7.15 6.95 -9.17
C VAL A 236 8.39 7.04 -8.28
N THR A 237 9.56 7.24 -8.86
CA THR A 237 10.81 7.33 -8.12
C THR A 237 11.48 8.69 -8.28
N THR A 238 12.09 9.19 -7.21
CA THR A 238 13.04 10.31 -7.24
C THR A 238 14.48 9.83 -7.45
N ASN A 239 14.70 8.51 -7.52
CA ASN A 239 16.04 7.94 -7.63
C ASN A 239 16.51 7.95 -9.09
N TYR A 240 17.80 8.24 -9.26
CA TYR A 240 18.46 8.26 -10.56
C TYR A 240 18.96 6.88 -10.99
N ASP A 241 19.16 5.96 -10.04
CA ASP A 241 19.62 4.59 -10.31
C ASP A 241 18.56 3.76 -11.07
N LEU A 242 18.99 2.61 -11.61
CA LEU A 242 18.16 1.71 -12.44
C LEU A 242 17.82 0.39 -11.72
N HIS A 243 17.91 0.37 -10.38
CA HIS A 243 17.89 -0.88 -9.63
C HIS A 243 16.52 -1.55 -9.59
N ILE A 244 15.43 -0.78 -9.78
CA ILE A 244 14.07 -1.32 -9.82
C ILE A 244 13.82 -2.04 -11.16
N GLU A 245 14.29 -1.45 -12.26
CA GLU A 245 14.27 -2.02 -13.62
C GLU A 245 15.14 -3.27 -13.69
N ALA A 246 16.34 -3.22 -13.10
CA ALA A 246 17.21 -4.37 -12.98
C ALA A 246 16.55 -5.50 -12.16
N ALA A 247 15.84 -5.18 -11.08
CA ALA A 247 15.17 -6.16 -10.24
C ALA A 247 13.97 -6.83 -10.93
N ALA A 248 13.19 -6.04 -11.68
CA ALA A 248 12.13 -6.56 -12.53
C ALA A 248 12.70 -7.45 -13.66
N SER A 249 13.80 -7.02 -14.29
CA SER A 249 14.49 -7.78 -15.34
C SER A 249 15.07 -9.12 -14.82
N GLU A 250 15.68 -9.12 -13.63
CA GLU A 250 16.19 -10.33 -12.95
C GLU A 250 15.10 -11.39 -12.74
N THR A 251 13.85 -10.94 -12.54
CA THR A 251 12.70 -11.79 -12.21
C THR A 251 11.68 -11.93 -13.35
N ALA A 252 12.02 -11.43 -14.56
CA ALA A 252 11.15 -11.40 -15.74
C ALA A 252 9.77 -10.74 -15.52
N LEU A 253 9.69 -9.79 -14.58
CA LEU A 253 8.51 -8.99 -14.31
C LEU A 253 8.41 -7.83 -15.30
N SER A 254 7.19 -7.49 -15.71
CA SER A 254 6.95 -6.28 -16.50
C SER A 254 6.48 -5.16 -15.58
N LEU A 255 7.25 -4.08 -15.51
CA LEU A 255 6.82 -2.84 -14.89
C LEU A 255 5.95 -1.99 -15.85
N GLY A 256 5.77 -2.37 -17.11
CA GLY A 256 5.02 -1.58 -18.09
C GLY A 256 5.87 -0.50 -18.78
N GLU A 257 5.30 0.68 -18.99
CA GLU A 257 5.96 1.79 -19.69
C GLU A 257 6.93 2.56 -18.77
N GLU A 258 8.04 3.04 -19.34
CA GLU A 258 9.06 3.84 -18.65
C GLU A 258 8.96 5.31 -19.05
N TYR A 259 8.96 6.20 -18.05
CA TYR A 259 8.93 7.65 -18.22
C TYR A 259 10.05 8.31 -17.41
N SER A 260 10.55 9.45 -17.90
CA SER A 260 11.60 10.22 -17.23
C SER A 260 11.33 11.71 -17.39
N GLY A 261 11.58 12.49 -16.33
CA GLY A 261 11.59 13.95 -16.42
C GLY A 261 12.53 14.42 -17.53
N PRO A 262 12.19 15.47 -18.32
CA PRO A 262 10.97 16.28 -18.22
C PRO A 262 9.73 15.70 -18.93
N ALA A 263 9.86 14.58 -19.64
CA ALA A 263 8.81 13.98 -20.48
C ALA A 263 7.88 13.05 -19.70
N LEU A 264 7.12 13.62 -18.75
CA LEU A 264 6.19 12.88 -17.90
C LEU A 264 4.79 12.68 -18.53
N PRO A 265 4.08 11.58 -18.18
CA PRO A 265 2.69 11.39 -18.56
C PRO A 265 1.75 12.25 -17.70
N LEU A 266 0.44 12.11 -17.89
CA LEU A 266 -0.57 12.71 -17.01
C LEU A 266 -0.63 11.90 -15.70
N GLY A 267 -0.44 12.56 -14.54
CA GLY A 267 -0.31 11.86 -13.25
C GLY A 267 -1.50 10.97 -12.88
N ARG A 268 -2.72 11.39 -13.23
CA ARG A 268 -3.97 10.63 -13.03
C ARG A 268 -4.12 9.36 -13.91
N GLU A 269 -3.31 9.24 -14.95
CA GLU A 269 -3.35 8.15 -15.95
C GLU A 269 -2.00 7.41 -16.03
N VAL A 270 -1.09 7.66 -15.07
CA VAL A 270 0.24 7.06 -15.00
C VAL A 270 0.19 5.53 -15.00
N ARG A 271 1.14 4.94 -15.71
CA ARG A 271 1.39 3.50 -15.77
C ARG A 271 2.87 3.26 -15.62
N GLY A 272 3.22 2.10 -15.08
CA GLY A 272 4.59 1.65 -14.93
C GLY A 272 5.51 2.56 -14.15
N LEU A 273 6.74 2.75 -14.64
CA LEU A 273 7.82 3.37 -13.89
C LEU A 273 8.08 4.81 -14.35
N VAL A 274 8.16 5.74 -13.40
CA VAL A 274 8.43 7.15 -13.64
C VAL A 274 9.63 7.63 -12.84
N HIS A 275 10.72 8.01 -13.51
CA HIS A 275 11.82 8.76 -12.88
C HIS A 275 11.48 10.25 -12.86
N LEU A 276 10.89 10.70 -11.74
CA LEU A 276 10.44 12.08 -11.55
C LEU A 276 11.60 13.09 -11.62
N HIS A 277 12.78 12.70 -11.14
CA HIS A 277 13.99 13.55 -11.14
C HIS A 277 14.99 13.17 -12.25
N GLY A 278 14.57 12.41 -13.25
CA GLY A 278 15.43 11.90 -14.32
C GLY A 278 16.17 10.62 -13.93
N SER A 279 16.81 9.98 -14.91
CA SER A 279 17.43 8.65 -14.80
C SER A 279 18.91 8.68 -15.23
N ALA A 280 19.77 7.92 -14.57
CA ALA A 280 21.19 7.80 -14.92
C ALA A 280 21.43 7.17 -16.30
N SER A 281 20.43 6.48 -16.86
CA SER A 281 20.43 6.03 -18.26
C SER A 281 20.38 7.19 -19.28
N ARG A 282 19.84 8.35 -18.87
CA ARG A 282 19.59 9.53 -19.70
C ARG A 282 20.73 10.55 -19.64
N PRO A 283 20.78 11.56 -20.54
CA PRO A 283 21.73 12.66 -20.46
C PRO A 283 21.67 13.37 -19.11
N ALA A 284 22.83 13.70 -18.52
CA ALA A 284 22.92 14.36 -17.21
C ALA A 284 22.19 15.71 -17.15
N SER A 285 21.99 16.37 -18.30
CA SER A 285 21.19 17.59 -18.42
C SER A 285 19.72 17.42 -18.00
N GLU A 286 19.14 16.22 -18.15
CA GLU A 286 17.74 15.91 -17.86
C GLU A 286 17.47 15.66 -16.36
N LEU A 287 18.51 15.44 -15.55
CA LEU A 287 18.36 15.19 -14.11
C LEU A 287 17.85 16.43 -13.37
N VAL A 288 17.09 16.25 -12.29
CA VAL A 288 16.72 17.35 -11.37
C VAL A 288 17.66 17.31 -10.18
N VAL A 289 18.75 18.08 -10.25
CA VAL A 289 19.80 18.07 -9.21
C VAL A 289 19.88 19.41 -8.50
N THR A 290 19.96 20.54 -9.21
CA THR A 290 20.21 21.84 -8.57
C THR A 290 18.93 22.58 -8.20
N ASP A 291 19.02 23.61 -7.36
CA ASP A 291 17.91 24.53 -7.07
C ASP A 291 17.30 25.16 -8.34
N ASP A 292 18.13 25.44 -9.35
CA ASP A 292 17.73 25.85 -10.70
C ASP A 292 16.95 24.74 -11.47
N ASP A 293 17.35 23.47 -11.36
CA ASP A 293 16.58 22.36 -11.93
C ASP A 293 15.21 22.18 -11.23
N PHE A 294 15.17 22.25 -9.89
CA PHE A 294 13.92 22.22 -9.13
C PHE A 294 13.03 23.40 -9.51
N GLY A 295 13.60 24.60 -9.68
CA GLY A 295 12.91 25.79 -10.16
C GLY A 295 12.29 25.60 -11.54
N ARG A 296 13.03 25.05 -12.51
CA ARG A 296 12.47 24.66 -13.82
C ARG A 296 11.35 23.65 -13.69
N GLY A 297 11.61 22.50 -13.07
CA GLY A 297 10.70 21.35 -13.05
C GLY A 297 9.38 21.61 -12.33
N TYR A 298 9.42 22.35 -11.21
CA TYR A 298 8.25 22.58 -10.37
C TYR A 298 7.59 23.95 -10.57
N LEU A 299 8.32 24.99 -11.01
CA LEU A 299 7.79 26.36 -11.12
C LEU A 299 7.67 26.82 -12.58
N THR A 300 8.78 26.93 -13.30
CA THR A 300 8.83 27.59 -14.63
C THR A 300 8.21 26.74 -15.73
N ASP A 301 8.72 25.52 -15.95
CA ASP A 301 8.17 24.57 -16.93
C ASP A 301 7.03 23.76 -16.29
N GLY A 302 7.11 23.56 -14.96
CA GLY A 302 6.04 23.03 -14.13
C GLY A 302 5.57 21.63 -14.51
N TRP A 303 6.39 20.83 -15.19
CA TRP A 303 6.07 19.46 -15.58
C TRP A 303 5.99 18.54 -14.35
N ALA A 304 6.96 18.63 -13.43
CA ALA A 304 6.98 17.84 -12.19
C ALA A 304 5.81 18.22 -11.29
N ARG A 305 5.53 19.53 -11.14
CA ARG A 305 4.37 20.03 -10.37
C ARG A 305 3.06 19.48 -10.88
N ARG A 306 2.81 19.57 -12.20
CA ARG A 306 1.56 19.08 -12.82
C ARG A 306 1.39 17.59 -12.62
N PHE A 307 2.44 16.81 -12.86
CA PHE A 307 2.42 15.36 -12.65
C PHE A 307 2.11 15.00 -11.19
N VAL A 308 2.84 15.56 -10.23
CA VAL A 308 2.67 15.25 -8.79
C VAL A 308 1.31 15.70 -8.25
N GLN A 309 0.80 16.85 -8.70
CA GLN A 309 -0.53 17.31 -8.32
C GLN A 309 -1.63 16.37 -8.84
N ASP A 310 -1.62 16.05 -10.14
CA ASP A 310 -2.55 15.08 -10.74
C ASP A 310 -2.45 13.71 -10.02
N LEU A 311 -1.23 13.27 -9.66
CA LEU A 311 -0.99 12.02 -8.94
C LEU A 311 -1.70 11.98 -7.59
N PHE A 312 -1.42 12.96 -6.72
CA PHE A 312 -1.97 13.02 -5.36
C PHE A 312 -3.48 13.31 -5.30
N GLU A 313 -4.05 13.93 -6.34
CA GLU A 313 -5.50 14.13 -6.44
C GLU A 313 -6.26 12.85 -6.85
N HIS A 314 -5.61 11.87 -7.50
CA HIS A 314 -6.29 10.73 -8.14
C HIS A 314 -5.85 9.34 -7.67
N TRP A 315 -4.72 9.20 -6.99
CA TRP A 315 -4.16 7.91 -6.53
C TRP A 315 -3.91 7.88 -5.03
N THR A 316 -4.23 6.77 -4.39
CA THR A 316 -3.69 6.47 -3.06
C THR A 316 -2.19 6.23 -3.20
N VAL A 317 -1.36 6.96 -2.45
CA VAL A 317 0.10 6.86 -2.58
C VAL A 317 0.71 6.23 -1.34
N LEU A 318 1.58 5.24 -1.53
CA LEU A 318 2.45 4.69 -0.49
C LEU A 318 3.89 5.13 -0.74
N PHE A 319 4.43 5.95 0.16
CA PHE A 319 5.83 6.36 0.15
C PHE A 319 6.72 5.30 0.78
N VAL A 320 7.81 4.95 0.08
CA VAL A 320 8.79 3.94 0.50
C VAL A 320 10.19 4.52 0.39
N GLY A 321 10.94 4.60 1.51
CA GLY A 321 12.28 5.19 1.55
C GLY A 321 12.34 6.68 1.17
N TYR A 322 11.21 7.40 1.17
CA TYR A 322 11.13 8.80 0.78
C TYR A 322 10.92 9.74 1.98
N SER A 323 11.94 10.55 2.28
CA SER A 323 12.05 11.39 3.48
C SER A 323 11.17 12.65 3.48
N HIS A 324 10.64 13.04 2.31
CA HIS A 324 10.01 14.36 2.07
C HIS A 324 10.94 15.56 2.33
N SER A 325 12.25 15.41 2.17
CA SER A 325 13.21 16.51 2.34
C SER A 325 13.09 17.64 1.29
N ASP A 326 12.48 17.36 0.14
CA ASP A 326 12.46 18.31 -0.98
C ASP A 326 11.43 19.43 -0.72
N VAL A 327 11.89 20.68 -0.80
CA VAL A 327 11.08 21.86 -0.50
C VAL A 327 9.83 21.91 -1.37
N ALA A 328 9.96 21.68 -2.68
CA ALA A 328 8.84 21.69 -3.62
C ALA A 328 7.77 20.64 -3.28
N MET A 329 8.18 19.41 -2.95
CA MET A 329 7.26 18.33 -2.58
C MET A 329 6.55 18.59 -1.26
N THR A 330 7.25 19.17 -0.27
CA THR A 330 6.66 19.62 1.00
C THR A 330 5.56 20.66 0.79
N TYR A 331 5.78 21.67 -0.05
CA TYR A 331 4.75 22.66 -0.36
C TYR A 331 3.56 22.07 -1.13
N LEU A 332 3.79 21.16 -2.09
CA LEU A 332 2.71 20.50 -2.82
C LEU A 332 1.86 19.62 -1.90
N ALA A 333 2.48 18.76 -1.08
CA ALA A 333 1.79 17.89 -0.14
C ALA A 333 0.89 18.66 0.86
N ARG A 334 1.26 19.90 1.21
CA ARG A 334 0.48 20.79 2.08
C ARG A 334 -0.58 21.61 1.35
N GLY A 335 -0.36 21.91 0.07
CA GLY A 335 -1.27 22.68 -0.79
C GLY A 335 -2.47 21.91 -1.33
N LEU A 336 -2.49 20.58 -1.18
CA LEU A 336 -3.57 19.72 -1.70
C LEU A 336 -4.96 20.05 -1.11
N PRO A 337 -6.02 19.92 -1.94
CA PRO A 337 -7.39 20.06 -1.47
C PRO A 337 -7.76 18.94 -0.49
N PRO A 338 -8.77 19.14 0.38
CA PRO A 338 -9.28 18.08 1.28
C PRO A 338 -9.82 16.84 0.54
N SER A 339 -10.07 16.93 -0.76
CA SER A 339 -10.51 15.84 -1.64
C SER A 339 -9.37 15.01 -2.25
N ALA A 340 -8.11 15.35 -1.96
CA ALA A 340 -6.96 14.56 -2.41
C ALA A 340 -6.99 13.17 -1.75
N GLN A 341 -6.42 12.17 -2.44
CA GLN A 341 -6.48 10.80 -1.98
C GLN A 341 -5.61 10.56 -0.73
N PRO A 342 -5.92 9.51 0.07
CA PRO A 342 -5.09 9.10 1.20
C PRO A 342 -3.63 8.85 0.80
N ARG A 343 -2.71 9.23 1.69
CA ARG A 343 -1.26 9.08 1.49
C ARG A 343 -0.67 8.41 2.71
N PHE A 344 0.17 7.40 2.49
CA PHE A 344 0.78 6.56 3.51
C PHE A 344 2.30 6.57 3.37
N VAL A 345 3.05 6.35 4.45
CA VAL A 345 4.51 6.20 4.40
C VAL A 345 4.96 5.03 5.25
N LEU A 346 5.76 4.12 4.69
CA LEU A 346 6.48 3.13 5.50
C LEU A 346 7.64 3.84 6.20
N THR A 347 7.62 3.87 7.53
CA THR A 347 8.61 4.60 8.34
C THR A 347 8.88 3.93 9.69
N ASP A 348 10.12 4.02 10.14
CA ASP A 348 10.58 3.69 11.49
C ASP A 348 10.40 4.84 12.51
N GLU A 349 10.00 6.03 12.03
CA GLU A 349 9.63 7.19 12.84
C GLU A 349 8.12 7.53 12.76
N PRO A 350 7.20 6.63 13.16
CA PRO A 350 5.76 6.88 13.01
C PRO A 350 5.24 8.03 13.89
N SER A 351 5.94 8.36 14.99
CA SER A 351 5.61 9.47 15.89
C SER A 351 6.12 10.84 15.41
N SER A 352 6.80 10.91 14.26
CA SER A 352 7.38 12.15 13.76
C SER A 352 6.28 13.15 13.33
N PRO A 353 6.22 14.37 13.91
CA PRO A 353 5.15 15.33 13.63
C PRO A 353 5.15 15.86 12.19
N ARG A 354 6.17 15.52 11.38
CA ARG A 354 6.22 15.81 9.94
C ARG A 354 5.08 15.13 9.18
N TRP A 355 4.68 13.92 9.57
CA TRP A 355 3.70 13.13 8.83
C TRP A 355 2.29 13.74 8.92
N GLU A 356 1.85 14.10 10.13
CA GLU A 356 0.62 14.86 10.34
C GLU A 356 0.64 16.20 9.58
N ASN A 357 1.77 16.92 9.64
CA ASN A 357 1.96 18.18 8.93
C ASN A 357 1.90 18.07 7.39
N LEU A 358 2.19 16.89 6.82
CA LEU A 358 2.08 16.61 5.39
C LEU A 358 0.72 15.98 5.02
N ARG A 359 -0.12 15.68 6.02
CA ARG A 359 -1.34 14.85 5.94
C ARG A 359 -1.03 13.48 5.32
N ILE A 360 -0.02 12.80 5.86
CA ILE A 360 0.41 11.46 5.49
C ILE A 360 0.26 10.56 6.72
N THR A 361 -0.34 9.40 6.54
CA THR A 361 -0.53 8.41 7.60
C THR A 361 0.71 7.51 7.68
N PRO A 362 1.47 7.51 8.79
CA PRO A 362 2.62 6.63 8.94
C PRO A 362 2.17 5.18 9.15
N VAL A 363 2.88 4.27 8.50
CA VAL A 363 2.81 2.82 8.69
C VAL A 363 4.14 2.41 9.30
N ALA A 364 4.09 1.99 10.57
CA ALA A 364 5.28 1.74 11.37
C ALA A 364 5.99 0.44 10.93
N TYR A 365 7.31 0.44 10.99
CA TYR A 365 8.13 -0.78 10.93
C TYR A 365 9.46 -0.62 11.69
N PRO A 366 10.09 -1.70 12.17
CA PRO A 366 11.40 -1.62 12.81
C PRO A 366 12.53 -1.44 11.78
N SER A 367 13.45 -0.50 12.04
CA SER A 367 14.67 -0.31 11.25
C SER A 367 15.83 -1.24 11.63
N ASP A 368 15.58 -2.21 12.51
CA ASP A 368 16.52 -3.27 12.88
C ASP A 368 17.07 -4.04 11.66
N ASP A 369 18.29 -4.55 11.79
CA ASP A 369 19.03 -5.29 10.75
C ASP A 369 19.02 -4.62 9.36
N GLU A 370 19.38 -3.33 9.31
CA GLU A 370 19.35 -2.50 8.10
C GLU A 370 17.95 -2.45 7.44
N HIS A 371 16.90 -2.18 8.22
CA HIS A 371 15.51 -2.14 7.74
C HIS A 371 15.00 -3.48 7.15
N ALA A 372 15.49 -4.64 7.64
CA ALA A 372 15.17 -5.96 7.08
C ALA A 372 13.66 -6.30 7.05
N ALA A 373 12.85 -5.71 7.93
CA ALA A 373 11.40 -5.89 7.94
C ALA A 373 10.71 -5.31 6.68
N LEU A 374 11.27 -4.25 6.08
CA LEU A 374 10.69 -3.56 4.91
C LEU A 374 10.54 -4.48 3.68
N PRO A 375 11.59 -5.12 3.15
CA PRO A 375 11.45 -6.00 1.99
C PRO A 375 10.58 -7.22 2.29
N LEU A 376 10.60 -7.74 3.53
CA LEU A 376 9.77 -8.87 3.95
C LEU A 376 8.27 -8.56 3.86
N ALA A 377 7.81 -7.40 4.36
CA ALA A 377 6.39 -7.04 4.25
C ALA A 377 5.98 -6.66 2.82
N LEU A 378 6.87 -6.08 2.02
CA LEU A 378 6.59 -5.82 0.60
C LEU A 378 6.45 -7.13 -0.18
N ASP A 379 7.28 -8.15 0.08
CA ASP A 379 7.16 -9.50 -0.49
C ASP A 379 5.91 -10.24 0.02
N ALA A 380 5.57 -10.11 1.31
CA ALA A 380 4.33 -10.66 1.87
C ALA A 380 3.08 -10.01 1.24
N TRP A 381 3.11 -8.70 1.00
CA TRP A 381 2.06 -7.99 0.27
C TRP A 381 1.97 -8.47 -1.18
N ALA A 382 3.09 -8.57 -1.89
CA ALA A 382 3.12 -9.06 -3.27
C ALA A 382 2.56 -10.48 -3.36
N SER A 383 2.88 -11.32 -2.38
CA SER A 383 2.32 -12.68 -2.24
C SER A 383 0.80 -12.63 -2.05
N LEU A 384 0.29 -11.78 -1.15
CA LEU A 384 -1.14 -11.58 -0.90
C LEU A 384 -1.90 -11.08 -2.14
N MET A 385 -1.32 -10.18 -2.95
CA MET A 385 -1.94 -9.69 -4.18
C MET A 385 -1.99 -10.73 -5.31
N ASN A 386 -1.03 -11.67 -5.31
CA ASN A 386 -1.00 -12.79 -6.26
C ASN A 386 -1.90 -13.97 -5.87
N MET A 387 -2.50 -13.99 -4.68
CA MET A 387 -3.38 -15.08 -4.24
C MET A 387 -4.67 -15.14 -5.07
N GLY A 388 -4.90 -16.27 -5.73
CA GLY A 388 -6.14 -16.56 -6.41
C GLY A 388 -7.26 -16.97 -5.46
N VAL A 389 -8.47 -17.07 -6.02
CA VAL A 389 -9.68 -17.53 -5.32
C VAL A 389 -9.50 -18.90 -4.66
N LEU A 390 -8.73 -19.79 -5.28
CA LEU A 390 -8.41 -21.12 -4.77
C LEU A 390 -7.33 -21.08 -3.68
N ASP A 391 -6.35 -20.20 -3.78
CA ASP A 391 -5.28 -20.06 -2.79
C ASP A 391 -5.84 -19.49 -1.48
N HIS A 392 -6.75 -18.52 -1.57
CA HIS A 392 -7.49 -18.02 -0.41
C HIS A 392 -8.33 -19.11 0.26
N HIS A 393 -8.99 -19.97 -0.52
CA HIS A 393 -9.72 -21.13 0.02
C HIS A 393 -8.77 -22.12 0.72
N ALA A 394 -7.65 -22.47 0.08
CA ALA A 394 -6.68 -23.42 0.61
C ALA A 394 -6.06 -22.91 1.93
N ARG A 395 -5.57 -21.67 1.96
CA ARG A 395 -4.98 -21.07 3.17
C ARG A 395 -6.02 -20.86 4.28
N ALA A 396 -7.25 -20.47 3.95
CA ALA A 396 -8.32 -20.38 4.95
C ALA A 396 -8.67 -21.76 5.55
N LYS A 397 -8.67 -22.83 4.73
CA LYS A 397 -8.88 -24.21 5.19
C LYS A 397 -7.73 -24.73 6.03
N GLU A 398 -6.49 -24.42 5.66
CA GLU A 398 -5.28 -24.79 6.41
C GLU A 398 -5.30 -24.16 7.82
N LEU A 399 -5.52 -22.85 7.92
CA LEU A 399 -5.66 -22.16 9.20
C LEU A 399 -6.84 -22.71 10.02
N ALA A 400 -7.96 -23.02 9.36
CA ALA A 400 -9.15 -23.58 10.00
C ALA A 400 -9.02 -25.04 10.48
N ALA A 401 -7.98 -25.77 10.06
CA ALA A 401 -7.74 -27.16 10.46
C ALA A 401 -7.05 -27.29 11.83
N GLY A 402 -6.46 -26.21 12.35
CA GLY A 402 -5.88 -26.14 13.68
C GLY A 402 -6.87 -25.64 14.75
N ALA A 403 -6.34 -25.09 15.83
CA ALA A 403 -7.07 -24.18 16.71
C ALA A 403 -7.06 -22.75 16.11
N PRO A 404 -7.96 -21.84 16.53
CA PRO A 404 -7.94 -20.45 16.09
C PRO A 404 -6.55 -19.80 16.21
N PRO A 405 -6.05 -19.07 15.20
CA PRO A 405 -4.65 -18.68 15.15
C PRO A 405 -4.23 -17.81 16.34
N SER A 406 -3.14 -18.22 17.00
CA SER A 406 -2.49 -17.41 18.04
C SER A 406 -1.55 -16.36 17.44
N VAL A 407 -1.11 -16.56 16.19
CA VAL A 407 -0.33 -15.61 15.41
C VAL A 407 -1.26 -14.49 14.92
N PRO A 408 -1.01 -13.21 15.26
CA PRO A 408 -1.90 -12.12 14.88
C PRO A 408 -2.04 -11.94 13.36
N GLU A 409 -0.99 -12.18 12.58
CA GLU A 409 -1.02 -12.12 11.10
C GLU A 409 -2.05 -13.09 10.50
N GLU A 410 -2.01 -14.35 10.93
CA GLU A 410 -2.91 -15.40 10.48
C GLU A 410 -4.36 -15.12 10.90
N ALA A 411 -4.56 -14.57 12.10
CA ALA A 411 -5.87 -14.20 12.61
C ALA A 411 -6.50 -13.04 11.81
N ASP A 412 -5.73 -11.97 11.54
CA ASP A 412 -6.18 -10.81 10.76
C ASP A 412 -6.43 -11.20 9.28
N TYR A 413 -5.55 -12.02 8.68
CA TYR A 413 -5.76 -12.60 7.35
C TYR A 413 -7.05 -13.43 7.28
N LEU A 414 -7.27 -14.34 8.23
CA LEU A 414 -8.45 -15.20 8.24
C LEU A 414 -9.73 -14.38 8.44
N ALA A 415 -9.70 -13.35 9.28
CA ALA A 415 -10.81 -12.43 9.49
C ALA A 415 -11.18 -11.62 8.22
N ASP A 416 -10.20 -11.08 7.48
CA ASP A 416 -10.44 -10.41 6.19
C ASP A 416 -11.03 -11.39 5.16
N VAL A 417 -10.39 -12.54 4.98
CA VAL A 417 -10.76 -13.55 3.98
C VAL A 417 -12.12 -14.20 4.27
N LEU A 418 -12.57 -14.24 5.53
CA LEU A 418 -13.92 -14.70 5.92
C LEU A 418 -15.04 -13.82 5.33
N ASN A 419 -14.77 -12.57 4.94
CA ASN A 419 -15.74 -11.72 4.25
C ASN A 419 -15.91 -12.10 2.78
N THR A 420 -15.05 -12.96 2.23
CA THR A 420 -15.12 -13.46 0.85
C THR A 420 -15.82 -14.83 0.79
N PRO A 421 -16.62 -15.12 -0.25
CA PRO A 421 -17.30 -16.41 -0.33
C PRO A 421 -16.35 -17.62 -0.47
N SER A 422 -15.19 -17.43 -1.08
CA SER A 422 -14.17 -18.50 -1.22
C SER A 422 -13.46 -18.79 0.10
N GLY A 423 -13.10 -17.73 0.83
CA GLY A 423 -12.49 -17.81 2.15
C GLY A 423 -13.43 -18.44 3.19
N ALA A 424 -14.68 -17.99 3.23
CA ALA A 424 -15.72 -18.62 4.05
C ALA A 424 -15.87 -20.11 3.72
N ARG A 425 -15.90 -20.49 2.42
CA ARG A 425 -15.93 -21.90 2.01
C ARG A 425 -14.69 -22.70 2.44
N GLY A 426 -13.50 -22.08 2.46
CA GLY A 426 -12.27 -22.71 2.95
C GLY A 426 -12.34 -22.94 4.46
N PHE A 427 -12.71 -21.90 5.20
CA PHE A 427 -12.88 -21.93 6.66
C PHE A 427 -13.85 -23.05 7.10
N VAL A 428 -15.08 -23.07 6.57
CA VAL A 428 -16.10 -24.05 7.00
C VAL A 428 -15.78 -25.49 6.61
N ALA A 429 -14.81 -25.70 5.70
CA ALA A 429 -14.37 -27.05 5.31
C ALA A 429 -13.41 -27.71 6.31
N ALA A 430 -13.05 -27.03 7.41
CA ALA A 430 -12.20 -27.56 8.47
C ALA A 430 -12.54 -27.05 9.89
N ALA A 431 -13.07 -25.83 10.04
CA ALA A 431 -13.37 -25.22 11.34
C ALA A 431 -14.46 -26.01 12.09
N THR A 432 -14.10 -26.68 13.18
CA THR A 432 -15.05 -27.46 14.01
C THR A 432 -14.76 -27.32 15.51
N GLY A 433 -15.78 -27.47 16.36
CA GLY A 433 -15.62 -27.40 17.82
C GLY A 433 -15.79 -25.99 18.42
N TYR A 434 -15.65 -25.89 19.75
CA TYR A 434 -16.08 -24.70 20.50
C TYR A 434 -15.19 -23.47 20.29
N GLU A 435 -13.88 -23.65 20.14
CA GLU A 435 -12.94 -22.53 19.98
C GLU A 435 -13.21 -21.76 18.68
N TRP A 436 -13.47 -22.47 17.58
CA TRP A 436 -13.87 -21.87 16.31
C TRP A 436 -15.22 -21.17 16.35
N LEU A 437 -16.19 -21.69 17.12
CA LEU A 437 -17.47 -20.99 17.33
C LEU A 437 -17.27 -19.67 18.07
N ARG A 438 -16.39 -19.65 19.08
CA ARG A 438 -16.07 -18.44 19.86
C ARG A 438 -15.25 -17.43 19.06
N TRP A 439 -14.33 -17.89 18.21
CA TRP A 439 -13.60 -17.01 17.29
C TRP A 439 -14.54 -16.42 16.22
N ALA A 440 -15.45 -17.22 15.67
CA ALA A 440 -16.44 -16.78 14.70
C ALA A 440 -17.44 -15.76 15.30
N GLU A 441 -17.81 -15.90 16.59
CA GLU A 441 -18.66 -14.96 17.33
C GLU A 441 -18.16 -13.51 17.25
N GLU A 442 -16.84 -13.30 17.15
CA GLU A 442 -16.22 -11.97 17.09
C GLU A 442 -16.19 -11.38 15.66
N GLN A 443 -16.51 -12.17 14.62
CA GLN A 443 -16.35 -11.77 13.22
C GLN A 443 -17.61 -11.09 12.64
N PRO A 444 -17.51 -9.91 11.99
CA PRO A 444 -18.67 -9.20 11.43
C PRO A 444 -19.49 -10.04 10.43
N ALA A 445 -18.82 -10.81 9.57
CA ALA A 445 -19.47 -11.69 8.59
C ALA A 445 -20.33 -12.79 9.22
N PHE A 446 -20.06 -13.18 10.47
CA PHE A 446 -20.88 -14.12 11.23
C PHE A 446 -21.92 -13.41 12.10
N ALA A 447 -21.50 -12.37 12.83
CA ALA A 447 -22.37 -11.63 13.75
C ALA A 447 -23.61 -11.02 13.06
N VAL A 448 -23.50 -10.62 11.79
CA VAL A 448 -24.63 -10.11 11.00
C VAL A 448 -25.79 -11.11 10.85
N LEU A 449 -25.54 -12.43 11.01
CA LEU A 449 -26.58 -13.45 10.96
C LEU A 449 -27.60 -13.36 12.11
N PHE A 450 -27.25 -12.66 13.19
CA PHE A 450 -28.08 -12.39 14.37
C PHE A 450 -28.67 -10.98 14.36
N SER A 451 -28.89 -10.43 13.15
CA SER A 451 -29.59 -9.16 12.92
C SER A 451 -30.88 -9.40 12.14
N MET A 452 -31.82 -8.44 12.17
CA MET A 452 -33.09 -8.56 11.44
C MET A 452 -32.94 -8.26 9.95
N GLY A 453 -33.71 -8.96 9.12
CA GLY A 453 -33.74 -8.79 7.66
C GLY A 453 -32.82 -9.76 6.91
N ARG A 454 -32.56 -9.42 5.64
CA ARG A 454 -31.72 -10.25 4.75
C ARG A 454 -30.25 -9.89 4.83
N VAL A 455 -29.41 -10.91 4.74
CA VAL A 455 -27.96 -10.81 4.57
C VAL A 455 -27.62 -11.08 3.11
N GLU A 456 -27.27 -10.02 2.40
CA GLU A 456 -26.92 -10.09 0.97
C GLU A 456 -25.56 -10.76 0.71
N ASN A 457 -24.67 -10.78 1.72
CA ASN A 457 -23.34 -11.36 1.59
C ASN A 457 -23.39 -12.90 1.50
N GLU A 458 -22.91 -13.45 0.38
CA GLU A 458 -22.76 -14.90 0.17
C GLU A 458 -21.81 -15.55 1.20
N ALA A 459 -20.76 -14.84 1.66
CA ALA A 459 -19.86 -15.37 2.68
C ALA A 459 -20.59 -15.66 4.00
N SER A 460 -21.44 -14.74 4.46
CA SER A 460 -22.28 -14.94 5.63
C SER A 460 -23.27 -16.10 5.46
N ARG A 461 -23.81 -16.33 4.26
CA ARG A 461 -24.68 -17.50 3.98
C ARG A 461 -23.95 -18.82 4.15
N VAL A 462 -22.69 -18.90 3.71
CA VAL A 462 -21.83 -20.07 3.92
C VAL A 462 -21.63 -20.32 5.42
N LEU A 463 -21.41 -19.25 6.21
CA LEU A 463 -21.28 -19.34 7.67
C LEU A 463 -22.60 -19.72 8.37
N ALA A 464 -23.76 -19.33 7.84
CA ALA A 464 -25.07 -19.72 8.38
C ALA A 464 -25.30 -21.24 8.24
N GLY A 465 -25.01 -21.80 7.07
CA GLY A 465 -25.07 -23.25 6.83
C GLY A 465 -24.13 -24.00 7.76
N TRP A 466 -22.88 -23.58 7.87
CA TRP A 466 -21.89 -24.14 8.80
C TRP A 466 -22.36 -24.13 10.26
N PHE A 467 -22.85 -22.99 10.76
CA PHE A 467 -23.33 -22.88 12.14
C PHE A 467 -24.50 -23.84 12.40
N VAL A 468 -25.39 -23.99 11.43
CA VAL A 468 -26.53 -24.91 11.54
C VAL A 468 -26.09 -26.37 11.46
N ASP A 469 -25.21 -26.73 10.54
CA ASP A 469 -24.78 -28.11 10.32
C ASP A 469 -23.84 -28.60 11.44
N GLU A 470 -22.88 -27.78 11.90
CA GLU A 470 -21.87 -28.16 12.92
C GLU A 470 -22.31 -27.99 14.38
N TYR A 471 -23.31 -27.15 14.67
CA TYR A 471 -23.68 -26.83 16.06
C TYR A 471 -25.19 -26.92 16.34
N VAL A 472 -26.05 -26.35 15.50
CA VAL A 472 -27.52 -26.41 15.74
C VAL A 472 -28.05 -27.83 15.56
N SER A 473 -27.59 -28.54 14.53
CA SER A 473 -28.02 -29.90 14.16
C SER A 473 -27.36 -31.01 14.98
N VAL A 474 -26.30 -30.69 15.73
CA VAL A 474 -25.51 -31.64 16.54
C VAL A 474 -25.96 -31.52 18.01
N PRO A 475 -26.67 -32.51 18.60
CA PRO A 475 -27.29 -32.37 19.93
C PRO A 475 -26.30 -31.98 21.04
N GLU A 476 -25.09 -32.55 21.01
CA GLU A 476 -24.03 -32.31 21.99
C GLU A 476 -23.49 -30.86 21.94
N ARG A 477 -23.70 -30.16 20.82
CA ARG A 477 -23.21 -28.80 20.56
C ARG A 477 -24.32 -27.75 20.50
N SER A 478 -25.59 -28.16 20.39
CA SER A 478 -26.76 -27.27 20.27
C SER A 478 -26.87 -26.27 21.42
N ALA A 479 -26.50 -26.67 22.64
CA ALA A 479 -26.42 -25.77 23.80
C ALA A 479 -25.42 -24.60 23.61
N LEU A 480 -24.32 -24.81 22.88
CA LEU A 480 -23.34 -23.77 22.57
C LEU A 480 -23.92 -22.76 21.58
N ALA A 481 -24.61 -23.25 20.54
CA ALA A 481 -25.28 -22.43 19.55
C ALA A 481 -26.43 -21.60 20.13
N LEU A 482 -27.22 -22.16 21.05
CA LEU A 482 -28.23 -21.42 21.83
C LEU A 482 -27.58 -20.31 22.67
N GLY A 483 -26.40 -20.58 23.24
CA GLY A 483 -25.61 -19.59 23.96
C GLY A 483 -25.13 -18.43 23.07
N ILE A 484 -24.78 -18.69 21.81
CA ILE A 484 -24.42 -17.65 20.82
C ILE A 484 -25.64 -16.77 20.50
N ALA A 485 -26.78 -17.39 20.17
CA ALA A 485 -28.02 -16.67 19.88
C ALA A 485 -28.45 -15.78 21.06
N ALA A 486 -28.34 -16.28 22.30
CA ALA A 486 -28.63 -15.50 23.50
C ALA A 486 -27.69 -14.29 23.73
N ARG A 487 -26.47 -14.28 23.16
CA ARG A 487 -25.49 -13.19 23.30
C ARG A 487 -25.52 -12.19 22.15
N LEU A 488 -25.57 -12.65 20.91
CA LEU A 488 -25.51 -11.78 19.73
C LEU A 488 -26.86 -11.12 19.42
N GLY A 489 -27.97 -11.76 19.75
CA GLY A 489 -29.31 -11.18 19.67
C GLY A 489 -30.42 -12.22 19.56
N PRO A 490 -31.59 -12.02 20.19
CA PRO A 490 -32.72 -12.94 20.10
C PRO A 490 -33.39 -12.96 18.71
N VAL A 491 -32.89 -12.16 17.77
CA VAL A 491 -33.34 -12.06 16.38
C VAL A 491 -32.33 -12.72 15.46
N ILE A 492 -32.81 -13.30 14.38
CA ILE A 492 -31.99 -14.00 13.39
C ILE A 492 -32.39 -13.58 11.96
N SER A 493 -31.40 -13.47 11.09
CA SER A 493 -31.53 -13.11 9.69
C SER A 493 -32.38 -14.10 8.89
N THR A 494 -32.98 -13.65 7.78
CA THR A 494 -33.77 -14.51 6.89
C THR A 494 -32.99 -15.75 6.43
N GLU A 495 -31.69 -15.59 6.17
CA GLU A 495 -30.76 -16.65 5.79
C GLU A 495 -30.59 -17.68 6.92
N LEU A 496 -30.36 -17.25 8.17
CA LEU A 496 -30.25 -18.17 9.31
C LEU A 496 -31.60 -18.82 9.66
N GLN A 497 -32.72 -18.11 9.49
CA GLN A 497 -34.08 -18.68 9.61
C GLN A 497 -34.31 -19.82 8.60
N TRP A 498 -33.88 -19.63 7.35
CA TRP A 498 -33.95 -20.64 6.30
C TRP A 498 -33.11 -21.89 6.64
N GLU A 499 -31.87 -21.70 7.06
CA GLU A 499 -30.97 -22.80 7.44
C GLU A 499 -31.50 -23.59 8.64
N ILE A 500 -31.98 -22.93 9.69
CA ILE A 500 -32.63 -23.59 10.84
C ILE A 500 -33.89 -24.35 10.39
N SER A 501 -34.68 -23.79 9.45
CA SER A 501 -35.86 -24.46 8.88
C SER A 501 -35.49 -25.71 8.09
N ARG A 502 -34.39 -25.68 7.31
CA ARG A 502 -33.81 -26.84 6.60
C ARG A 502 -33.45 -27.97 7.58
N ALA A 503 -32.78 -27.64 8.67
CA ALA A 503 -32.36 -28.61 9.69
C ALA A 503 -33.52 -29.13 10.59
N ALA A 504 -34.60 -28.36 10.75
CA ALA A 504 -35.67 -28.64 11.72
C ALA A 504 -36.28 -30.05 11.61
N ARG A 505 -36.40 -30.62 10.40
CA ARG A 505 -36.93 -31.99 10.23
C ARG A 505 -35.98 -33.05 10.78
N ALA A 506 -34.67 -32.92 10.54
CA ALA A 506 -33.67 -33.84 11.06
C ALA A 506 -33.58 -33.71 12.59
N LEU A 507 -33.55 -32.48 13.10
CA LEU A 507 -33.54 -32.19 14.53
C LEU A 507 -34.75 -32.77 15.29
N ARG A 508 -35.96 -32.69 14.72
CA ARG A 508 -37.15 -33.32 15.33
C ARG A 508 -37.03 -34.85 15.46
N ALA A 509 -36.22 -35.50 14.62
CA ALA A 509 -35.98 -36.94 14.68
C ALA A 509 -34.84 -37.32 15.63
N THR A 510 -33.78 -36.51 15.73
CA THR A 510 -32.58 -36.80 16.53
C THR A 510 -32.61 -36.20 17.94
N ALA A 511 -33.09 -34.96 18.09
CA ALA A 511 -33.12 -34.22 19.36
C ALA A 511 -34.41 -33.36 19.49
N PRO A 512 -35.55 -33.97 19.87
CA PRO A 512 -36.85 -33.27 19.92
C PRO A 512 -36.89 -32.05 20.84
N GLU A 513 -36.12 -32.03 21.94
CA GLU A 513 -36.07 -30.88 22.86
C GLU A 513 -35.39 -29.66 22.22
N ASP A 514 -34.24 -29.86 21.58
CA ASP A 514 -33.53 -28.78 20.92
C ASP A 514 -34.28 -28.32 19.67
N ALA A 515 -34.95 -29.25 18.96
CA ALA A 515 -35.88 -28.89 17.89
C ALA A 515 -37.00 -27.96 18.40
N ARG A 516 -37.53 -28.16 19.62
CA ARG A 516 -38.51 -27.23 20.23
C ARG A 516 -37.89 -25.87 20.58
N ARG A 517 -36.66 -25.83 21.09
CA ARG A 517 -35.95 -24.59 21.42
C ARG A 517 -35.69 -23.75 20.17
N TRP A 518 -35.11 -24.34 19.13
CA TRP A 518 -34.83 -23.66 17.87
C TRP A 518 -36.10 -23.26 17.11
N MET A 519 -37.16 -24.07 17.14
CA MET A 519 -38.46 -23.70 16.59
C MET A 519 -39.09 -22.50 17.33
N THR A 520 -38.90 -22.40 18.65
CA THR A 520 -39.34 -21.22 19.42
C THR A 520 -38.62 -19.96 18.98
N ILE A 521 -37.29 -20.02 18.77
CA ILE A 521 -36.49 -18.89 18.25
C ILE A 521 -36.95 -18.50 16.84
N LEU A 522 -37.15 -19.49 15.95
CA LEU A 522 -37.63 -19.26 14.59
C LEU A 522 -39.02 -18.58 14.56
N ILE A 523 -39.97 -19.08 15.36
CA ILE A 523 -41.32 -18.48 15.46
C ILE A 523 -41.27 -17.06 16.05
N ALA A 524 -40.36 -16.79 17.00
CA ALA A 524 -40.17 -15.45 17.53
C ALA A 524 -39.62 -14.49 16.45
N ALA A 525 -38.58 -14.91 15.71
CA ALA A 525 -37.98 -14.11 14.65
C ALA A 525 -38.95 -13.79 13.51
N LEU A 526 -39.75 -14.77 13.07
CA LEU A 526 -40.80 -14.60 12.06
C LEU A 526 -41.91 -13.62 12.47
N ARG A 527 -42.09 -13.36 13.77
CA ARG A 527 -43.06 -12.37 14.28
C ARG A 527 -42.48 -10.96 14.40
N THR A 528 -41.17 -10.81 14.29
CA THR A 528 -40.46 -9.52 14.41
C THR A 528 -39.95 -8.97 13.08
N ASP A 529 -40.00 -9.75 12.01
CA ASP A 529 -39.63 -9.28 10.67
C ASP A 529 -40.67 -8.24 10.17
N PRO A 530 -40.26 -7.00 9.84
CA PRO A 530 -41.17 -5.96 9.32
C PRO A 530 -41.66 -6.24 7.89
N ALA A 531 -41.21 -7.32 7.23
CA ALA A 531 -41.79 -7.82 5.99
C ALA A 531 -43.18 -8.46 6.24
N GLU A 532 -44.20 -7.62 6.46
CA GLU A 532 -45.59 -8.07 6.58
C GLU A 532 -46.03 -8.90 5.36
N SER A 533 -46.88 -9.91 5.63
CA SER A 533 -47.76 -10.58 4.66
C SER A 533 -47.14 -11.49 3.58
N GLY A 534 -46.34 -12.50 3.99
CA GLY A 534 -45.98 -13.67 3.17
C GLY A 534 -46.39 -15.05 3.75
N LEU A 535 -47.09 -15.09 4.88
CA LEU A 535 -47.32 -16.29 5.70
C LEU A 535 -48.54 -17.13 5.25
N THR A 536 -48.45 -17.75 4.07
CA THR A 536 -49.46 -18.74 3.60
C THR A 536 -48.92 -20.14 3.36
N TRP A 537 -47.61 -20.38 3.50
CA TRP A 537 -46.97 -21.68 3.19
C TRP A 537 -46.38 -22.43 4.41
N PHE A 538 -46.31 -21.81 5.59
CA PHE A 538 -45.72 -22.42 6.80
C PHE A 538 -46.75 -23.01 7.79
N VAL A 539 -48.05 -22.86 7.50
CA VAL A 539 -49.14 -23.43 8.31
C VAL A 539 -49.83 -24.51 7.47
N GLY A 540 -49.16 -25.66 7.36
CA GLY A 540 -49.60 -26.87 6.65
C GLY A 540 -48.85 -28.09 7.16
#